data_AF-A0A6L4Z1P9-F1
#
_entry.id   AF-A0A6L4Z1P9-F1
#
_cell.length_a   1.000
_cell.length_b   1.000
_cell.length_c   1.000
_cell.angle_alpha   90.00
_cell.angle_beta   90.00
_cell.angle_gamma   90.00
#
_symmetry.space_group_name_H-M   'P 1'
#
loop_
_entity.id
_entity.type
_entity.pdbx_description
1 polymer ?
#
loop_
_entity_poly.entity_id
_entity_poly.type
_entity_poly.pdbx_seq_one_letter_code
_entity_poly.pdbx_strand_id
1 'polypeptide(L)'
;LLITPADTQRFAPHQIVMLVTGCQGEPMSALSRMAVDNHKQVKIQTGDSVVLSARQIPGNEKSISRLINHLYKRHAQVYDSTSSRIHVSGHGSQEDLKMMLEATRPKFFIPIHGEYRQLYQHKKFACTLGYKSEQIILVESGDTIELESSCWTHLY
;
A
#
# COMPACT_ATOMS: atom_id res chain seq x y z
N LEU A 1 27.60 -1.76 5.83
CA LEU A 1 27.83 -2.87 6.79
C LEU A 1 26.47 -3.35 7.27
N LEU A 2 26.18 -4.66 7.22
CA LEU A 2 25.00 -5.24 7.85
C LEU A 2 25.46 -5.94 9.13
N ILE A 3 24.74 -5.72 10.23
CA ILE A 3 25.07 -6.27 11.55
C ILE A 3 23.86 -7.00 12.13
N THR A 4 24.10 -7.90 13.08
CA THR A 4 23.01 -8.57 13.78
C THR A 4 22.43 -7.66 14.87
N PRO A 5 21.18 -7.88 15.33
CA PRO A 5 20.62 -7.14 16.45
C PRO A 5 21.48 -7.20 17.72
N ALA A 6 22.21 -8.29 17.94
CA ALA A 6 23.08 -8.45 19.10
C ALA A 6 24.30 -7.52 19.06
N ASP A 7 24.81 -7.20 17.87
CA ASP A 7 25.97 -6.34 17.68
C ASP A 7 25.66 -4.84 17.83
N THR A 8 24.37 -4.47 17.92
CA THR A 8 23.93 -3.07 17.99
C THR A 8 24.53 -2.32 19.18
N GLN A 9 24.78 -3.01 20.29
CA GLN A 9 25.40 -2.44 21.50
C GLN A 9 26.84 -1.96 21.29
N ARG A 10 27.48 -2.34 20.19
CA ARG A 10 28.87 -1.98 19.86
C ARG A 10 28.98 -0.63 19.14
N PHE A 11 27.85 -0.02 18.78
CA PHE A 11 27.78 1.22 18.01
C PHE A 11 27.00 2.29 18.77
N ALA A 12 27.29 3.56 18.52
CA ALA A 12 26.49 4.64 19.06
C ALA A 12 25.10 4.67 18.40
N PRO A 13 24.03 5.11 19.09
CA PRO A 13 22.66 5.06 18.56
C PRO A 13 22.48 5.70 17.18
N HIS A 14 23.12 6.85 16.93
CA HIS A 14 23.05 7.57 15.65
C HIS A 14 23.75 6.86 14.48
N GLN A 15 24.49 5.77 14.74
CA GLN A 15 25.14 4.95 13.73
C GLN A 15 24.28 3.74 13.33
N ILE A 16 23.11 3.58 13.93
CA ILE A 16 22.26 2.39 13.79
C ILE A 16 20.98 2.76 13.06
N VAL A 17 20.67 1.98 12.02
CA VAL A 17 19.37 1.98 11.35
C VAL A 17 18.82 0.56 11.38
N MET A 18 17.58 0.40 11.85
CA MET A 18 16.90 -0.89 11.88
C MET A 18 15.80 -0.94 10.84
N LEU A 19 15.94 -1.89 9.91
CA LEU A 19 14.89 -2.24 8.95
C LEU A 19 14.10 -3.41 9.52
N VAL A 20 12.83 -3.16 9.87
CA VAL A 20 11.98 -4.13 10.55
C VAL A 20 10.60 -4.21 9.89
N THR A 21 9.95 -5.36 10.03
CA THR A 21 8.55 -5.56 9.62
C THR A 21 7.59 -5.06 10.70
N GLY A 22 6.31 -4.88 10.34
CA GLY A 22 5.25 -4.54 11.30
C GLY A 22 4.54 -3.22 11.10
N CYS A 23 4.66 -2.59 9.93
CA CYS A 23 4.06 -1.27 9.67
C CYS A 23 2.53 -1.25 9.73
N GLN A 24 1.87 -2.41 9.61
CA GLN A 24 0.41 -2.56 9.75
C GLN A 24 -0.03 -2.91 11.18
N GLY A 25 0.90 -2.94 12.14
CA GLY A 25 0.59 -3.31 13.51
C GLY A 25 0.31 -4.81 13.69
N GLU A 26 0.88 -5.68 12.86
CA GLU A 26 0.72 -7.12 13.04
C GLU A 26 1.31 -7.54 14.39
N PRO A 27 0.57 -8.26 15.27
CA PRO A 27 0.98 -8.47 16.65
C PRO A 27 2.34 -9.16 16.84
N MET A 28 2.69 -10.08 15.93
CA MET A 28 3.92 -10.88 16.01
C MET A 28 5.11 -10.26 15.30
N SER A 29 4.90 -9.14 14.59
CA SER A 29 5.96 -8.44 13.87
C SER A 29 7.04 -7.90 14.80
N ALA A 30 8.24 -7.67 14.26
CA ALA A 30 9.36 -7.17 15.03
C ALA A 30 9.03 -5.82 15.68
N LEU A 31 8.48 -4.87 14.91
CA LEU A 31 8.14 -3.55 15.41
C LEU A 31 7.07 -3.59 16.51
N SER A 32 6.00 -4.38 16.34
CA SER A 32 4.97 -4.53 17.38
C SER A 32 5.54 -5.11 18.67
N ARG A 33 6.42 -6.12 18.58
CA ARG A 33 7.07 -6.68 19.77
C ARG A 33 8.02 -5.69 20.43
N MET A 34 8.77 -4.91 19.65
CA MET A 34 9.63 -3.84 20.17
C MET A 34 8.81 -2.75 20.87
N ALA A 35 7.68 -2.36 20.28
CA ALA A 35 6.76 -1.38 20.82
C ALA A 35 6.07 -1.84 22.11
N VAL A 36 6.04 -3.13 22.44
CA VAL A 36 5.51 -3.63 23.73
C VAL A 36 6.59 -4.21 24.65
N ASP A 37 7.87 -3.96 24.35
CA ASP A 37 9.04 -4.47 25.10
C ASP A 37 9.12 -6.02 25.19
N ASN A 38 8.60 -6.70 24.18
CA ASN A 38 8.59 -8.17 24.07
C ASN A 38 9.52 -8.68 22.94
N HIS A 39 10.45 -7.85 22.48
CA HIS A 39 11.45 -8.26 21.50
C HIS A 39 12.76 -8.64 22.22
N LYS A 40 13.21 -9.89 22.02
CA LYS A 40 14.28 -10.52 22.83
C LYS A 40 15.61 -9.75 22.87
N GLN A 41 15.95 -9.03 21.79
CA GLN A 41 17.29 -8.46 21.61
C GLN A 41 17.31 -6.93 21.53
N VAL A 42 16.17 -6.29 21.31
CA VAL A 42 16.10 -4.87 20.98
C VAL A 42 14.89 -4.27 21.65
N LYS A 43 15.07 -3.09 22.24
CA LYS A 43 14.03 -2.31 22.87
C LYS A 43 14.05 -0.91 22.28
N ILE A 44 12.89 -0.29 22.21
CA ILE A 44 12.77 1.12 21.81
C ILE A 44 13.17 1.96 23.01
N GLN A 45 14.11 2.89 22.79
CA GLN A 45 14.62 3.80 23.78
C GLN A 45 14.00 5.20 23.61
N THR A 46 14.05 5.98 24.68
CA THR A 46 13.64 7.39 24.64
C THR A 46 14.47 8.14 23.60
N GLY A 47 13.79 8.86 22.70
CA GLY A 47 14.44 9.64 21.63
C GLY A 47 14.65 8.88 20.32
N ASP A 48 14.35 7.57 20.26
CA ASP A 48 14.40 6.82 19.00
C ASP A 48 13.39 7.39 17.99
N SER A 49 13.80 7.45 16.72
CA SER A 49 12.91 7.77 15.60
C SER A 49 12.37 6.51 14.94
N VAL A 50 11.05 6.43 14.78
CA VAL A 50 10.37 5.32 14.12
C VAL A 50 9.65 5.84 12.88
N VAL A 51 10.00 5.30 11.72
CA VAL A 51 9.42 5.69 10.43
C VAL A 51 8.50 4.58 9.92
N LEU A 52 7.19 4.86 9.88
CA LEU A 52 6.16 3.99 9.34
C LEU A 52 5.95 4.29 7.85
N SER A 53 6.85 3.77 7.02
CA SER A 53 6.86 4.01 5.57
C SER A 53 5.86 3.13 4.80
N ALA A 54 4.59 3.11 5.20
CA ALA A 54 3.55 2.32 4.55
C ALA A 54 2.17 3.00 4.58
N ARG A 55 1.36 2.76 3.55
CA ARG A 55 -0.06 3.11 3.57
C ARG A 55 -0.81 2.24 4.56
N GLN A 56 -1.73 2.83 5.31
CA GLN A 56 -2.67 2.08 6.14
C GLN A 56 -3.61 1.28 5.23
N ILE A 57 -3.59 -0.05 5.37
CA ILE A 57 -4.53 -0.92 4.65
C ILE A 57 -5.88 -0.84 5.38
N PRO A 58 -7.01 -0.64 4.66
CA PRO A 58 -8.33 -0.64 5.27
C PRO A 58 -8.57 -1.87 6.14
N GLY A 59 -9.06 -1.67 7.36
CA GLY A 59 -9.27 -2.72 8.36
C GLY A 59 -8.14 -2.87 9.40
N ASN A 60 -6.97 -2.27 9.17
CA ASN A 60 -5.84 -2.33 10.10
C ASN A 60 -5.70 -1.10 11.01
N GLU A 61 -6.60 -0.11 10.91
CA GLU A 61 -6.51 1.19 11.58
C GLU A 61 -6.35 1.04 13.10
N LYS A 62 -7.12 0.12 13.70
CA LYS A 62 -7.08 -0.12 15.15
C LYS A 62 -5.77 -0.76 15.61
N SER A 63 -5.14 -1.58 14.77
CA SER A 63 -3.85 -2.22 15.07
C SER A 63 -2.71 -1.21 14.95
N ILE A 64 -2.71 -0.41 13.89
CA ILE A 64 -1.75 0.66 13.65
C ILE A 64 -1.84 1.72 14.76
N SER A 65 -3.05 2.16 15.12
CA SER A 65 -3.25 3.12 16.21
C SER A 65 -2.72 2.60 17.55
N ARG A 66 -2.95 1.32 17.86
CA ARG A 66 -2.40 0.68 19.06
C ARG A 66 -0.87 0.66 19.03
N LEU A 67 -0.28 0.29 17.90
CA LEU A 67 1.17 0.32 17.71
C LEU A 67 1.73 1.72 17.98
N ILE A 68 1.19 2.74 17.32
CA ILE A 68 1.63 4.15 17.47
C ILE A 68 1.52 4.61 18.93
N ASN A 69 0.41 4.29 19.62
CA ASN A 69 0.26 4.61 21.05
C ASN A 69 1.35 3.96 21.91
N HIS A 70 1.71 2.71 21.62
CA HIS A 70 2.76 1.98 22.33
C HIS A 70 4.16 2.55 22.09
N LEU A 71 4.42 3.07 20.89
CA LEU A 71 5.64 3.81 20.53
C LEU A 71 5.72 5.13 21.30
N TYR A 72 4.64 5.92 21.31
CA TYR A 72 4.59 7.18 22.07
C TYR A 72 4.73 7.00 23.58
N LYS A 73 4.17 5.91 24.14
CA LYS A 73 4.38 5.53 25.56
C LYS A 73 5.85 5.30 25.91
N ARG A 74 6.73 5.10 24.92
CA ARG A 74 8.18 4.92 25.08
C ARG A 74 8.97 6.17 24.73
N HIS A 75 8.31 7.30 24.54
CA HIS A 75 8.95 8.57 24.16
C HIS A 75 9.75 8.48 22.84
N ALA A 76 9.31 7.61 21.92
CA ALA A 76 9.81 7.58 20.55
C ALA A 76 9.15 8.69 19.72
N GLN A 77 9.88 9.19 18.72
CA GLN A 77 9.35 10.09 17.71
C GLN A 77 8.82 9.26 16.53
N VAL A 78 7.55 9.41 16.18
CA VAL A 78 6.91 8.60 15.14
C VAL A 78 6.62 9.46 13.91
N TYR A 79 7.11 9.00 12.76
CA TYR A 79 6.83 9.59 11.44
C TYR A 79 6.00 8.61 10.63
N ASP A 80 4.86 9.05 10.12
CA ASP A 80 3.95 8.24 9.31
C ASP A 80 3.51 9.00 8.05
N SER A 81 2.69 8.35 7.21
CA SER A 81 2.18 8.94 5.98
C SER A 81 1.25 10.15 6.18
N THR A 82 0.76 10.39 7.40
CA THR A 82 -0.11 11.54 7.71
C THR A 82 0.70 12.78 8.09
N SER A 83 1.82 12.55 8.78
CA SER A 83 2.73 13.59 9.27
C SER A 83 3.85 13.93 8.27
N SER A 84 4.13 13.03 7.31
CA SER A 84 5.26 13.19 6.38
C SER A 84 5.01 12.51 5.03
N ARG A 85 5.55 13.08 3.95
CA ARG A 85 5.49 12.49 2.59
C ARG A 85 6.53 11.36 2.43
N ILE A 86 6.35 10.29 3.21
CA ILE A 86 7.28 9.14 3.25
C ILE A 86 6.76 7.92 2.50
N HIS A 87 5.54 7.97 1.97
CA HIS A 87 4.94 6.85 1.26
C HIS A 87 4.14 7.33 0.05
N VAL A 88 4.21 6.56 -1.03
CA VAL A 88 3.42 6.74 -2.25
C VAL A 88 2.68 5.43 -2.56
N SER A 89 1.53 5.55 -3.22
CA SER A 89 0.78 4.39 -3.71
C SER A 89 1.61 3.58 -4.71
N GLY A 90 1.54 2.25 -4.64
CA GLY A 90 2.06 1.37 -5.71
C GLY A 90 1.14 1.32 -6.94
N HIS A 91 -0.10 1.84 -6.83
CA HIS A 91 -1.03 1.97 -7.94
C HIS A 91 -1.01 3.39 -8.51
N GLY A 92 -1.00 3.49 -9.84
CA GLY A 92 -1.07 4.77 -10.57
C GLY A 92 -2.37 5.53 -10.30
N SER A 93 -2.26 6.86 -10.35
CA SER A 93 -3.38 7.79 -10.26
C SER A 93 -4.06 7.96 -11.62
N GLN A 94 -5.09 8.79 -11.69
CA GLN A 94 -5.88 9.02 -12.89
C GLN A 94 -5.05 9.44 -14.12
N GLU A 95 -3.99 10.25 -13.93
CA GLU A 95 -3.10 10.64 -15.05
C GLU A 95 -2.22 9.48 -15.54
N ASP A 96 -1.80 8.58 -14.65
CA ASP A 96 -1.07 7.36 -15.04
C ASP A 96 -1.97 6.42 -15.85
N LEU A 97 -3.24 6.29 -15.44
CA LEU A 97 -4.25 5.51 -16.18
C LEU A 97 -4.54 6.11 -17.56
N LYS A 98 -4.58 7.44 -17.66
CA LYS A 98 -4.71 8.14 -18.94
C LYS A 98 -3.55 7.85 -19.87
N MET A 99 -2.31 7.98 -19.39
CA MET A 99 -1.11 7.66 -20.16
C MET A 99 -1.18 6.23 -20.70
N MET A 100 -1.61 5.26 -19.89
CA MET A 100 -1.78 3.88 -20.34
C MET A 100 -2.80 3.74 -21.47
N LEU A 101 -3.98 4.37 -21.35
CA LEU A 101 -5.01 4.34 -22.39
C LEU A 101 -4.55 5.04 -23.68
N GLU A 102 -3.86 6.17 -23.58
CA GLU A 102 -3.35 6.93 -24.72
C GLU A 102 -2.22 6.20 -25.45
N ALA A 103 -1.36 5.49 -24.71
CA ALA A 103 -0.26 4.71 -25.26
C ALA A 103 -0.73 3.43 -25.95
N THR A 104 -1.70 2.73 -25.36
CA THR A 104 -2.17 1.42 -25.87
C THR A 104 -3.30 1.53 -26.88
N ARG A 105 -4.09 2.62 -26.84
CA ARG A 105 -5.26 2.88 -27.72
C ARG A 105 -6.12 1.63 -27.96
N PRO A 106 -6.59 0.92 -26.91
CA PRO A 106 -7.33 -0.31 -27.07
C PRO A 106 -8.61 -0.11 -27.89
N LYS A 107 -8.99 -1.12 -28.68
CA LYS A 107 -10.31 -1.14 -29.33
C LYS A 107 -11.44 -1.39 -28.33
N PHE A 108 -11.18 -2.29 -27.36
CA PHE A 108 -12.05 -2.65 -26.25
C PHE A 108 -11.27 -2.58 -24.95
N PHE A 109 -11.89 -2.08 -23.89
CA PHE A 109 -11.26 -1.84 -22.60
C PHE A 109 -12.02 -2.55 -21.48
N ILE A 110 -11.29 -3.30 -20.66
CA ILE A 110 -11.82 -3.98 -19.48
C ILE A 110 -11.02 -3.46 -18.28
N PRO A 111 -11.58 -2.57 -17.43
CA PRO A 111 -10.92 -2.20 -16.19
C PRO A 111 -10.85 -3.41 -15.26
N ILE A 112 -9.67 -3.64 -14.68
CA ILE A 112 -9.39 -4.77 -13.77
C ILE A 112 -8.77 -4.27 -12.46
N HIS A 113 -8.64 -5.18 -11.49
CA HIS A 113 -7.98 -4.97 -10.20
C HIS A 113 -8.57 -3.81 -9.37
N GLY A 114 -9.80 -4.00 -8.90
CA GLY A 114 -10.46 -3.10 -7.97
C GLY A 114 -11.85 -3.60 -7.56
N GLU A 115 -12.43 -2.97 -6.53
CA GLU A 115 -13.84 -3.13 -6.20
C GLU A 115 -14.71 -2.60 -7.36
N TYR A 116 -15.95 -3.07 -7.47
CA TYR A 116 -16.86 -2.67 -8.56
C TYR A 116 -16.99 -1.15 -8.72
N ARG A 117 -17.03 -0.39 -7.60
CA ARG A 117 -17.06 1.08 -7.65
C ARG A 117 -15.82 1.66 -8.35
N GLN A 118 -14.65 1.08 -8.16
CA GLN A 118 -13.40 1.54 -8.77
C GLN A 118 -13.40 1.22 -10.26
N LEU A 119 -13.83 0.01 -10.63
CA LEU A 119 -13.96 -0.41 -12.03
C LEU A 119 -14.95 0.49 -12.79
N TYR A 120 -16.10 0.77 -12.16
CA TYR A 120 -17.11 1.68 -12.70
C TYR A 120 -16.58 3.11 -12.90
N GLN A 121 -15.83 3.65 -11.91
CA GLN A 121 -15.21 4.97 -12.07
C GLN A 121 -14.13 4.98 -13.16
N HIS A 122 -13.35 3.90 -13.31
CA HIS A 122 -12.38 3.77 -14.39
C HIS A 122 -13.07 3.75 -15.76
N LYS A 123 -14.19 3.05 -15.90
CA LYS A 123 -15.04 3.12 -17.11
C LYS A 123 -15.50 4.55 -17.39
N LYS A 124 -16.09 5.24 -16.39
CA LYS A 124 -16.53 6.63 -16.57
C LYS A 124 -15.39 7.54 -16.99
N PHE A 125 -14.20 7.35 -16.40
CA PHE A 125 -13.03 8.13 -16.74
C PHE A 125 -12.57 7.86 -18.18
N ALA A 126 -12.47 6.60 -18.61
CA ALA A 126 -12.14 6.26 -19.99
C ALA A 126 -13.12 6.89 -21.00
N CYS A 127 -14.42 6.97 -20.67
CA CYS A 127 -15.39 7.70 -21.50
C CYS A 127 -15.04 9.19 -21.66
N THR A 128 -14.51 9.85 -20.64
CA THR A 128 -14.07 11.26 -20.74
C THR A 128 -12.85 11.43 -21.67
N LEU A 129 -12.12 10.36 -21.95
CA LEU A 129 -10.99 10.32 -22.88
C LEU A 129 -11.42 9.95 -24.32
N GLY A 130 -12.72 9.84 -24.59
CA GLY A 130 -13.27 9.60 -25.93
C GLY A 130 -13.63 8.14 -26.24
N TYR A 131 -13.47 7.22 -25.30
CA TYR A 131 -13.99 5.86 -25.45
C TYR A 131 -15.52 5.84 -25.39
N LYS A 132 -16.15 5.08 -26.27
CA LYS A 132 -17.61 4.88 -26.19
C LYS A 132 -17.94 3.86 -25.10
N SER A 133 -19.11 3.98 -24.48
CA SER A 133 -19.53 3.11 -23.38
C SER A 133 -19.58 1.63 -23.80
N GLU A 134 -19.89 1.36 -25.07
CA GLU A 134 -19.98 0.02 -25.67
C GLU A 134 -18.61 -0.61 -25.92
N GLN A 135 -17.54 0.20 -25.91
CA GLN A 135 -16.16 -0.28 -26.00
C GLN A 135 -15.60 -0.67 -24.63
N ILE A 136 -16.33 -0.42 -23.53
CA ILE A 136 -15.83 -0.65 -22.18
C ILE A 136 -16.73 -1.64 -21.44
N ILE A 137 -16.15 -2.73 -20.99
CA ILE A 137 -16.85 -3.86 -20.38
C ILE A 137 -16.50 -3.91 -18.90
N LEU A 138 -17.51 -3.92 -18.03
CA LEU A 138 -17.32 -4.25 -16.63
C LEU A 138 -17.64 -5.73 -16.46
N VAL A 139 -16.73 -6.48 -15.87
CA VAL A 139 -16.88 -7.92 -15.64
C VAL A 139 -16.66 -8.27 -14.17
N GLU A 140 -17.25 -9.38 -13.78
CA GLU A 140 -17.05 -10.00 -12.48
C GLU A 140 -16.19 -11.26 -12.60
N SER A 141 -15.66 -11.73 -11.46
CA SER A 141 -14.88 -12.96 -11.43
C SER A 141 -15.77 -14.16 -11.75
N GLY A 142 -15.51 -14.79 -12.89
CA GLY A 142 -16.29 -15.93 -13.38
C GLY A 142 -16.86 -15.69 -14.78
N ASP A 143 -17.06 -14.42 -15.13
CA ASP A 143 -17.56 -14.02 -16.45
C ASP A 143 -16.63 -14.49 -17.57
N THR A 144 -17.23 -14.94 -18.68
CA THR A 144 -16.51 -15.29 -19.90
C THR A 144 -16.65 -14.17 -20.94
N ILE A 145 -15.55 -13.75 -21.54
CA ILE A 145 -15.59 -12.77 -22.64
C ILE A 145 -15.08 -13.42 -23.92
N GLU A 146 -15.91 -13.39 -24.95
CA GLU A 146 -15.52 -13.72 -26.31
C GLU A 146 -15.13 -12.44 -27.05
N LEU A 147 -13.91 -12.41 -27.60
CA LEU A 147 -13.36 -11.27 -28.32
C LEU A 147 -13.15 -11.64 -29.78
N GLU A 148 -13.83 -10.90 -30.66
CA GLU A 148 -13.60 -10.96 -32.10
C GLU A 148 -12.93 -9.68 -32.61
N SER A 149 -12.45 -9.74 -33.85
CA SER A 149 -11.81 -8.61 -34.53
C SER A 149 -12.66 -7.34 -34.53
N SER A 150 -13.99 -7.49 -34.64
CA SER A 150 -14.95 -6.38 -34.81
C SER A 150 -15.88 -6.16 -33.61
N CYS A 151 -16.11 -7.15 -32.78
CA CYS A 151 -17.09 -7.14 -31.70
C CYS A 151 -16.60 -7.96 -30.50
N TRP A 152 -17.36 -7.89 -29.42
CA TRP A 152 -17.17 -8.73 -28.24
C TRP A 152 -18.54 -9.19 -27.75
N THR A 153 -18.55 -10.33 -27.06
CA THR A 153 -19.77 -10.88 -26.45
C THR A 153 -19.47 -11.21 -24.98
N HIS A 154 -20.34 -10.76 -24.08
CA HIS A 154 -20.34 -11.18 -22.68
C HIS A 154 -21.08 -12.51 -22.58
N LEU A 155 -20.37 -13.54 -22.14
CA LEU A 155 -20.94 -14.84 -21.80
C LEU A 155 -20.90 -14.95 -20.27
N TYR A 156 -21.99 -15.45 -19.70
CA TYR A 156 -22.23 -15.50 -18.25
C TYR A 156 -21.08 -16.14 -17.45
#